data_AF-A0A3M6VD46-F1
#
_entry.id   AF-A0A3M6VD46-F1
#
_cell.length_a   1.000
_cell.length_b   1.000
_cell.length_c   1.000
_cell.angle_alpha   90.00
_cell.angle_beta   90.00
_cell.angle_gamma   90.00
#
_symmetry.space_group_name_H-M   'P 1'
#
loop_
_entity.id
_entity.type
_entity.pdbx_description
1 polymer ?
#
loop_
_entity_poly.entity_id
_entity_poly.type
_entity_poly.pdbx_seq_one_letter_code
_entity_poly.pdbx_strand_id
1 'polypeptide(L)'
;MSPWIAIPGPSSAIIANNRTQVEIVDVSEPEETRNKDQQMVHMTLQVLTIALSACKESVEIEDAAGILSLYKVNETFLSEHSVCALYQVATSEE
;
A
#
# COMPACT_ATOMS: atom_id res chain seq x y z
N MET A 1 15.64 11.70 3.81
CA MET A 1 14.77 11.26 2.70
C MET A 1 14.33 9.85 3.02
N SER A 2 13.04 9.64 3.31
CA SER A 2 12.52 8.29 3.58
C SER A 2 12.35 7.56 2.24
N PRO A 3 12.80 6.30 2.13
CA PRO A 3 12.73 5.55 0.88
C PRO A 3 11.28 5.38 0.45
N TRP A 4 11.00 5.67 -0.83
CA TRP A 4 9.71 5.37 -1.45
C TRP A 4 9.64 3.86 -1.69
N ILE A 5 8.50 3.26 -1.36
CA ILE A 5 8.20 1.87 -1.73
C ILE A 5 7.17 1.99 -2.85
N ALA A 6 7.55 1.56 -4.06
CA ALA A 6 6.68 1.47 -5.22
C ALA A 6 6.43 -0.01 -5.53
N ILE A 7 5.17 -0.45 -5.46
CA ILE A 7 4.79 -1.83 -5.82
C ILE A 7 4.14 -1.78 -7.22
N PRO A 8 4.83 -2.25 -8.27
CA PRO A 8 4.30 -2.20 -9.63
C PRO A 8 3.26 -3.30 -9.86
N GLY A 9 2.03 -2.89 -10.18
CA GLY A 9 1.04 -3.67 -10.92
C GLY A 9 1.06 -3.31 -12.41
N PRO A 10 0.39 -4.11 -13.27
CA PRO A 10 0.28 -3.84 -14.71
C PRO A 10 -0.44 -2.53 -15.02
N SER A 11 -1.14 -1.96 -14.04
CA SER A 11 -1.99 -0.78 -14.19
C SER A 11 -2.02 0.09 -12.93
N SER A 12 -1.34 -0.29 -11.84
CA SER A 12 -1.39 0.49 -10.59
C SER A 12 -0.06 0.47 -9.87
N ALA A 13 0.26 1.54 -9.15
CA ALA A 13 1.42 1.66 -8.27
C ALA A 13 0.94 2.13 -6.89
N ILE A 14 1.55 1.62 -5.84
CA ILE A 14 1.30 2.08 -4.47
C ILE A 14 2.53 2.86 -4.02
N ILE A 15 2.35 4.05 -3.46
CA ILE A 15 3.43 4.95 -3.05
C ILE A 15 3.26 5.29 -1.58
N ALA A 16 4.24 4.94 -0.75
CA ALA A 16 4.32 5.43 0.64
C ALA A 16 5.05 6.78 0.70
N ASN A 17 4.31 7.88 0.78
CA ASN A 17 4.85 9.22 0.96
C ASN A 17 5.06 9.54 2.46
N ASN A 18 6.28 9.96 2.82
CA ASN A 18 6.70 10.26 4.19
C ASN A 18 6.39 9.16 5.23
N ARG A 19 6.15 7.93 4.78
CA ARG A 19 5.73 6.77 5.58
C ARG A 19 4.42 6.94 6.35
N THR A 20 3.62 7.98 6.13
CA THR A 20 2.32 8.15 6.81
C THR A 20 1.17 8.37 5.84
N GLN A 21 1.50 8.53 4.55
CA GLN A 21 0.55 8.65 3.46
C GLN A 21 0.82 7.49 2.50
N VAL A 22 -0.23 6.76 2.15
CA VAL A 22 -0.18 5.72 1.12
C VAL A 22 -1.09 6.16 -0.03
N GLU A 23 -0.50 6.36 -1.19
CA GLU A 23 -1.19 6.75 -2.41
C GLU A 23 -1.33 5.53 -3.31
N ILE A 24 -2.52 5.32 -3.86
CA ILE A 24 -2.77 4.27 -4.86
C ILE A 24 -2.99 4.98 -6.21
N VAL A 25 -2.10 4.72 -7.15
CA VAL A 25 -2.01 5.46 -8.41
C VAL A 25 -2.25 4.51 -9.59
N ASP A 26 -3.16 4.86 -10.49
CA ASP A 26 -3.42 4.11 -11.72
C ASP A 26 -2.38 4.44 -12.81
N VAL A 27 -1.40 3.57 -13.03
CA VAL A 27 -0.32 3.78 -14.00
C VAL A 27 -0.61 3.21 -15.39
N SER A 28 -1.85 2.76 -15.67
CA SER A 28 -2.21 2.27 -17.00
C SER A 28 -2.15 3.35 -18.08
N GLU A 29 -2.41 4.61 -17.71
CA GLU A 29 -2.42 5.74 -18.62
C GLU A 29 -1.66 6.94 -18.02
N PRO A 30 -0.31 6.93 -18.01
CA PRO A 30 0.52 7.88 -17.25
C PRO A 30 0.29 9.36 -17.59
N GLU A 31 -0.17 9.66 -18.81
CA GLU A 31 -0.55 11.01 -19.26
C GLU A 31 -1.90 11.47 -18.68
N GLU A 32 -2.85 10.55 -18.46
CA GLU A 32 -4.14 10.83 -17.82
C GLU A 32 -4.04 10.82 -16.29
N THR A 33 -3.16 9.98 -15.72
CA THR A 33 -3.00 9.83 -14.27
C THR A 33 -2.58 11.12 -13.58
N ARG A 34 -1.91 12.02 -14.30
CA ARG A 34 -1.46 13.32 -13.75
C ARG A 34 -2.63 14.26 -13.40
N ASN A 35 -3.80 14.01 -13.98
CA ASN A 35 -5.03 14.80 -13.80
C ASN A 35 -6.18 14.01 -13.15
N LYS A 36 -6.00 12.72 -12.88
CA LYS A 36 -6.95 11.91 -12.12
C LYS A 36 -6.72 12.19 -10.64
N ASP A 37 -7.80 12.32 -9.86
CA ASP A 37 -7.72 12.42 -8.40
C ASP A 37 -6.94 11.21 -7.86
N GLN A 38 -5.67 11.44 -7.50
CA GLN A 38 -4.85 10.45 -6.84
C GLN A 38 -5.42 10.28 -5.44
N GLN A 39 -5.85 9.07 -5.13
CA GLN A 39 -6.51 8.82 -3.88
C GLN A 39 -5.46 8.47 -2.80
N MET A 40 -5.68 8.97 -1.58
CA MET A 40 -4.70 8.96 -0.49
C MET A 40 -5.30 8.39 0.80
N VAL A 41 -4.65 7.35 1.32
CA VAL A 41 -4.91 6.80 2.66
C VAL A 41 -3.96 7.44 3.67
N HIS A 42 -4.53 8.09 4.69
CA HIS A 42 -3.77 8.64 5.81
C HIS A 42 -3.65 7.63 6.95
N MET A 43 -2.42 7.34 7.33
CA MET A 43 -2.12 6.48 8.48
C MET A 43 -1.78 7.35 9.69
N THR A 44 -2.30 6.96 10.85
CA THR A 44 -2.02 7.62 12.13
C THR A 44 -0.55 7.50 12.53
N LEU A 45 0.07 6.37 12.16
CA LEU A 45 1.45 6.03 12.47
C LEU A 45 2.24 5.67 11.22
N GLN A 46 3.56 5.51 11.39
CA GLN A 46 4.44 5.18 10.28
C GLN A 46 4.11 3.79 9.72
N VAL A 47 3.92 3.72 8.41
CA VAL A 47 3.83 2.50 7.62
C VAL A 47 5.16 1.77 7.65
N LEU A 48 5.10 0.50 8.03
CA LEU A 48 6.23 -0.41 8.07
C LEU A 48 6.26 -1.29 6.81
N THR A 49 5.12 -1.85 6.43
CA THR A 49 5.01 -2.75 5.28
C THR A 49 3.77 -2.43 4.45
N ILE A 50 3.87 -2.72 3.16
CA ILE A 50 2.77 -2.64 2.20
C ILE A 50 2.83 -3.90 1.33
N ALA A 51 1.69 -4.54 1.13
CA ALA A 51 1.55 -5.64 0.19
C ALA A 51 0.33 -5.43 -0.69
N LEU A 52 0.46 -5.70 -1.99
CA LEU A 52 -0.66 -5.76 -2.93
C LEU A 52 -1.08 -7.22 -3.07
N SER A 53 -2.39 -7.49 -3.03
CA SER A 53 -2.88 -8.84 -3.25
C SER A 53 -2.56 -9.33 -4.66
N ALA A 54 -2.42 -10.64 -4.83
CA ALA A 54 -2.09 -11.25 -6.13
C ALA A 54 -3.13 -10.92 -7.22
N CYS A 55 -4.41 -10.77 -6.82
CA CYS A 55 -5.49 -10.35 -7.73
C CYS A 55 -5.51 -8.84 -7.99
N LYS A 56 -4.70 -8.05 -7.26
CA LYS A 56 -4.58 -6.59 -7.40
C LYS A 56 -5.87 -5.83 -7.09
N GLU A 57 -6.73 -6.44 -6.28
CA GLU A 57 -7.99 -5.82 -5.86
C GLU A 57 -7.89 -5.20 -4.46
N SER A 58 -6.85 -5.53 -3.71
CA SER A 58 -6.67 -5.11 -2.32
C SER A 58 -5.23 -4.83 -1.95
N VAL A 59 -5.04 -3.96 -0.97
CA VAL A 59 -3.78 -3.53 -0.39
C VAL A 59 -3.81 -3.76 1.11
N GLU A 60 -2.77 -4.38 1.63
CA GLU A 60 -2.51 -4.52 3.05
C GLU A 60 -1.44 -3.51 3.46
N ILE A 61 -1.70 -2.79 4.54
CA ILE A 61 -0.80 -1.78 5.10
C ILE A 61 -0.61 -2.10 6.58
N GLU A 62 0.64 -2.24 7.00
CA GLU A 62 1.01 -2.38 8.41
C GLU A 62 1.61 -1.08 8.93
N ASP A 63 1.15 -0.60 10.09
CA ASP A 63 1.73 0.56 10.76
C ASP A 63 2.61 0.20 11.98
N ALA A 64 3.25 1.21 12.54
CA ALA A 64 4.17 1.07 13.67
C ALA A 64 3.49 0.72 15.01
N ALA A 65 2.15 0.69 15.09
CA ALA A 65 1.43 0.11 16.22
C ALA A 65 1.16 -1.40 16.03
N GLY A 66 1.55 -1.99 14.91
CA GLY A 66 1.20 -3.37 14.57
C GLY A 66 -0.26 -3.48 14.17
N ILE A 67 -0.85 -2.43 13.59
CA ILE A 67 -2.17 -2.52 12.97
C ILE A 67 -1.98 -2.89 11.50
N LEU A 68 -2.58 -4.01 11.10
CA LEU A 68 -2.72 -4.43 9.71
C LEU A 68 -4.09 -3.98 9.21
N SER A 69 -4.10 -3.06 8.25
CA SER A 69 -5.30 -2.54 7.61
C SER A 69 -5.40 -3.05 6.18
N LEU A 70 -6.58 -3.58 5.82
CA LEU A 70 -6.90 -4.06 4.49
C LEU A 70 -7.83 -3.08 3.78
N TYR A 71 -7.40 -2.62 2.62
CA TYR A 71 -8.15 -1.72 1.74
C TYR A 71 -8.39 -2.40 0.40
N LYS A 72 -9.49 -2.09 -0.26
CA LYS A 72 -9.56 -2.29 -1.72
C LYS A 72 -8.68 -1.25 -2.41
N VAL A 73 -8.26 -1.53 -3.64
CA VAL A 73 -7.51 -0.58 -4.49
C VAL A 73 -8.31 0.69 -4.79
N ASN A 74 -9.65 0.66 -4.65
CA ASN A 74 -10.53 1.83 -4.69
C ASN A 74 -10.77 2.47 -3.31
N GLU A 75 -9.89 2.23 -2.36
CA GLU A 75 -9.87 2.79 -0.99
C GLU A 75 -11.04 2.43 -0.09
N THR A 76 -11.86 1.47 -0.49
CA THR A 76 -12.87 0.95 0.42
C THR A 76 -12.13 0.20 1.53
N PHE A 77 -12.13 0.76 2.74
CA PHE A 77 -11.68 0.07 3.94
C PHE A 77 -12.48 -1.23 4.10
N LEU A 78 -11.78 -2.35 4.27
CA LEU A 78 -12.39 -3.66 4.44
C LEU A 78 -12.35 -4.11 5.90
N SER A 79 -11.17 -4.06 6.50
CA SER A 79 -10.96 -4.50 7.88
C SER A 79 -9.64 -3.99 8.45
N GLU A 80 -9.53 -4.03 9.78
CA GLU A 80 -8.29 -3.81 10.52
C GLU A 80 -8.09 -4.93 11.55
N HIS A 81 -6.84 -5.30 11.79
CA HIS A 81 -6.47 -6.28 12.80
C HIS A 81 -5.21 -5.83 13.52
N SER A 82 -5.21 -5.93 14.85
CA SER A 82 -3.98 -5.76 15.64
C SER A 82 -3.19 -7.07 15.62
N VAL A 83 -1.95 -7.00 15.16
CA VAL A 83 -1.00 -8.12 15.08
C VAL A 83 0.24 -7.77 15.91
N CYS A 84 0.54 -8.61 16.90
CA CYS A 84 1.69 -8.37 17.79
C CYS A 84 3.05 -8.60 17.11
N ALA A 85 3.08 -9.33 15.98
CA ALA A 85 4.27 -9.52 15.14
C ALA A 85 3.87 -10.15 13.80
N LEU A 86 4.28 -9.53 12.69
CA LEU A 86 4.33 -10.19 11.38
C LEU A 86 5.76 -10.64 11.09
N TYR A 87 5.95 -11.89 10.71
CA TYR A 87 7.23 -12.40 10.25
C TYR A 87 7.27 -12.28 8.73
N GLN A 88 8.24 -11.52 8.20
CA GLN A 88 8.57 -11.62 6.78
C GLN A 88 9.22 -12.98 6.53
N VAL A 89 8.44 -13.91 5.98
CA VAL A 89 8.99 -15.17 5.46
C VAL A 89 9.63 -14.82 4.12
N ALA A 90 10.94 -14.61 4.10
CA ALA A 90 11.69 -14.51 2.86
C ALA A 90 11.59 -15.86 2.13
N THR A 91 10.84 -15.91 1.04
CA THR A 91 10.87 -17.06 0.14
C THR A 91 12.23 -17.03 -0.56
N SER A 92 13.13 -17.92 -0.16
CA SER A 92 14.32 -18.22 -0.95
C SER A 92 13.86 -18.88 -2.24
N GLU A 93 13.85 -18.15 -3.34
CA GLU A 93 13.86 -18.78 -4.66
C GLU A 93 15.30 -19.28 -4.90
N GLU A 94 15.46 -20.61 -4.88
CA GLU A 94 16.63 -21.32 -5.45
C GLU A 94 16.45 -21.51 -6.96
#